data_AF-A0A401NIL5-F1
#
_entry.id   AF-A0A401NIL5-F1
#
_cell.length_a   1.000
_cell.length_b   1.000
_cell.length_c   1.000
_cell.angle_alpha   90.00
_cell.angle_beta   90.00
_cell.angle_gamma   90.00
#
_symmetry.space_group_name_H-M   'P 1'
#
loop_
_entity.id
_entity.type
_entity.pdbx_description
1 polymer ?
#
loop_
_entity_poly.entity_id
_entity_poly.type
_entity_poly.pdbx_seq_one_letter_code
_entity_poly.pdbx_strand_id
1 'polypeptide(L)'
;LRDLQNLSCLDLSSNQFLSMPICVLRMSNLKNLDISNNKLKDLPQDLDRLSELESLFLQKNKLIYLPKVLCRLIKLKMLVVSGNDIKNLPTSLTTDPNLKYIDLRENPLDSREDEMLSEIFEDDEERQEFERDLMQMYFEDLKGREMAPAYTTRVSLSLQL
;
A
#
# COMPACT_ATOMS: atom_id res chain seq x y z
N LEU A 1 -7.59 2.21 -20.65
CA LEU A 1 -7.39 2.56 -19.22
C LEU A 1 -8.19 3.78 -18.76
N ARG A 2 -8.82 4.60 -19.63
CA ARG A 2 -9.77 5.66 -19.19
C ARG A 2 -11.04 5.07 -18.57
N ASP A 3 -11.38 3.83 -18.92
CA ASP A 3 -12.62 3.15 -18.50
C ASP A 3 -12.51 2.37 -17.18
N LEU A 4 -11.34 2.42 -16.51
CA LEU A 4 -11.12 1.75 -15.22
C LEU A 4 -11.47 2.64 -14.01
N GLN A 5 -12.31 3.67 -14.22
CA GLN A 5 -12.72 4.55 -13.11
C GLN A 5 -13.51 3.81 -12.04
N ASN A 6 -14.13 2.67 -12.34
CA ASN A 6 -14.85 1.88 -11.34
C ASN A 6 -13.97 0.86 -10.63
N LEU A 7 -12.66 0.83 -10.93
CA LEU A 7 -11.76 -0.13 -10.33
C LEU A 7 -11.50 0.22 -8.87
N SER A 8 -11.86 -0.68 -7.96
CA SER A 8 -11.66 -0.52 -6.52
C SER A 8 -10.41 -1.25 -6.04
N CYS A 9 -10.02 -2.35 -6.69
CA CYS A 9 -8.86 -3.13 -6.29
C CYS A 9 -7.97 -3.39 -7.52
N LEU A 10 -6.67 -3.11 -7.39
CA LEU A 10 -5.67 -3.36 -8.43
C LEU A 10 -4.52 -4.15 -7.84
N ASP A 11 -4.19 -5.25 -8.50
CA ASP A 11 -3.06 -6.10 -8.16
C ASP A 11 -2.04 -6.09 -9.31
N LEU A 12 -0.87 -5.51 -9.02
CA LEU A 12 0.33 -5.46 -9.85
C LEU A 12 1.49 -6.19 -9.15
N SER A 13 1.20 -7.02 -8.15
CA SER A 13 2.22 -7.71 -7.37
C SER A 13 3.02 -8.71 -8.22
N SER A 14 4.24 -9.03 -7.78
CA SER A 14 5.07 -10.09 -8.38
C SER A 14 5.39 -9.84 -9.86
N ASN A 15 5.74 -8.60 -10.18
CA ASN A 15 6.13 -8.15 -11.51
C ASN A 15 7.59 -7.68 -11.53
N GLN A 16 7.99 -6.99 -12.59
CA GLN A 16 9.35 -6.43 -12.74
C GLN A 16 9.33 -4.90 -12.90
N PHE A 17 8.33 -4.22 -12.34
CA PHE A 17 8.21 -2.77 -12.47
C PHE A 17 9.36 -2.06 -11.74
N LEU A 18 10.08 -1.21 -12.45
CA LEU A 18 11.11 -0.31 -11.89
C LEU A 18 10.52 0.96 -11.27
N SER A 19 9.32 1.32 -11.70
CA SER A 19 8.56 2.50 -11.24
C SER A 19 7.07 2.19 -11.32
N MET A 20 6.26 2.86 -10.48
CA MET A 20 4.80 2.71 -10.53
C MET A 20 4.27 3.17 -11.90
N PRO A 21 3.46 2.36 -12.62
CA PRO A 21 2.90 2.77 -13.89
C PRO A 21 1.99 4.00 -13.72
N ILE A 22 2.28 5.08 -14.45
CA ILE A 22 1.58 6.37 -14.26
C ILE A 22 0.07 6.32 -14.55
N CYS A 23 -0.38 5.28 -15.26
CA CYS A 23 -1.79 5.03 -15.51
C CYS A 23 -2.56 4.62 -14.26
N VAL A 24 -1.91 4.06 -13.23
CA VAL A 24 -2.53 3.74 -11.94
C VAL A 24 -3.09 5.01 -11.30
N LEU A 25 -2.37 6.14 -11.40
CA LEU A 25 -2.77 7.44 -10.86
C LEU A 25 -4.04 8.03 -11.50
N ARG A 26 -4.63 7.38 -12.50
CA ARG A 26 -5.90 7.76 -13.12
C ARG A 26 -7.11 7.02 -12.52
N MET A 27 -6.88 6.04 -11.65
CA MET A 27 -7.91 5.21 -11.03
C MET A 27 -8.33 5.84 -9.68
N SER A 28 -9.07 6.96 -9.73
CA SER A 28 -9.40 7.75 -8.53
C SER A 28 -10.25 7.02 -7.48
N ASN A 29 -11.00 5.99 -7.88
CA ASN A 29 -11.84 5.19 -6.98
C ASN A 29 -11.11 3.95 -6.42
N LEU A 30 -9.80 3.85 -6.64
CA LEU A 30 -9.00 2.73 -6.18
C LEU A 30 -8.87 2.78 -4.66
N LYS A 31 -9.30 1.70 -4.01
CA LYS A 31 -9.23 1.50 -2.55
C LYS A 31 -8.05 0.63 -2.14
N ASN A 32 -7.73 -0.38 -2.94
CA ASN A 32 -6.67 -1.33 -2.64
C ASN A 32 -5.69 -1.39 -3.81
N LEU A 33 -4.43 -1.08 -3.54
CA LEU A 33 -3.35 -1.18 -4.51
C LEU A 33 -2.25 -2.10 -3.97
N ASP A 34 -2.02 -3.21 -4.68
CA ASP A 34 -0.86 -4.05 -4.46
C ASP A 34 0.13 -3.89 -5.60
N ILE A 35 1.36 -3.47 -5.30
CA ILE A 35 2.49 -3.45 -6.23
C ILE A 35 3.75 -4.03 -5.55
N SER A 36 3.53 -4.96 -4.62
CA SER A 36 4.56 -5.71 -3.91
C SER A 36 5.37 -6.63 -4.83
N ASN A 37 6.51 -7.13 -4.36
CA ASN A 37 7.40 -8.02 -5.14
C ASN A 37 7.74 -7.44 -6.53
N ASN A 38 8.18 -6.19 -6.56
CA ASN A 38 8.61 -5.49 -7.76
C ASN A 38 10.04 -4.94 -7.55
N LYS A 39 10.46 -4.01 -8.40
CA LYS A 39 11.79 -3.36 -8.33
C LYS A 39 11.65 -1.84 -8.20
N LEU A 40 10.58 -1.37 -7.56
CA LEU A 40 10.30 0.06 -7.38
C LEU A 40 11.40 0.72 -6.56
N LYS A 41 11.98 1.80 -7.08
CA LYS A 41 12.98 2.61 -6.37
C LYS A 41 12.38 3.85 -5.72
N ASP A 42 11.27 4.32 -6.27
CA ASP A 42 10.54 5.50 -5.81
C ASP A 42 9.03 5.33 -6.02
N LEU A 43 8.29 6.29 -5.47
CA LEU A 43 6.86 6.46 -5.67
C LEU A 43 6.59 7.84 -6.28
N PRO A 44 5.57 7.96 -7.14
CA PRO A 44 5.27 9.23 -7.79
C PRO A 44 4.81 10.30 -6.79
N GLN A 45 5.16 11.56 -7.06
CA GLN A 45 4.75 12.71 -6.22
C GLN A 45 3.25 13.05 -6.33
N ASP A 46 2.57 12.50 -7.32
CA ASP A 46 1.14 12.70 -7.59
C ASP A 46 0.28 11.53 -7.06
N LEU A 47 0.78 10.78 -6.07
CA LEU A 47 0.08 9.61 -5.53
C LEU A 47 -1.22 9.99 -4.81
N ASP A 48 -1.35 11.24 -4.36
CA ASP A 48 -2.55 11.83 -3.75
C ASP A 48 -3.77 11.87 -4.68
N ARG A 49 -3.59 11.61 -5.98
CA ARG A 49 -4.71 11.40 -6.92
C ARG A 49 -5.54 10.16 -6.61
N LEU A 50 -4.98 9.20 -5.88
CA LEU A 50 -5.69 8.01 -5.39
C LEU A 50 -6.42 8.34 -4.08
N SER A 51 -7.33 9.33 -4.12
CA SER A 51 -7.96 9.88 -2.90
C SER A 51 -8.80 8.88 -2.12
N GLU A 52 -9.24 7.80 -2.77
CA GLU A 52 -10.02 6.72 -2.16
C GLU A 52 -9.16 5.58 -1.62
N LEU A 53 -7.82 5.66 -1.70
CA LEU A 53 -6.93 4.57 -1.32
C LEU A 53 -6.98 4.31 0.18
N GLU A 54 -7.36 3.09 0.55
CA GLU A 54 -7.46 2.61 1.93
C GLU A 54 -6.30 1.69 2.31
N SER A 55 -5.75 0.93 1.35
CA SER A 55 -4.63 0.02 1.57
C SER A 55 -3.62 0.06 0.43
N LEU A 56 -2.33 0.17 0.79
CA LEU A 56 -1.21 0.21 -0.12
C LEU A 56 -0.15 -0.83 0.27
N PHE A 57 0.11 -1.79 -0.62
CA PHE A 57 1.09 -2.85 -0.45
C PHE A 57 2.30 -2.64 -1.38
N LEU A 58 3.46 -2.49 -0.78
CA LEU A 58 4.73 -2.13 -1.41
C LEU A 58 5.88 -3.03 -0.95
N GLN A 59 5.59 -4.09 -0.20
CA GLN A 59 6.62 -4.98 0.35
C GLN A 59 7.49 -5.60 -0.73
N LYS A 60 8.75 -5.89 -0.37
CA LYS A 60 9.74 -6.52 -1.25
C LYS A 60 9.96 -5.72 -2.55
N ASN A 61 10.23 -4.43 -2.39
CA ASN A 61 10.67 -3.53 -3.46
C ASN A 61 12.10 -3.04 -3.17
N LYS A 62 12.50 -1.88 -3.72
CA LYS A 62 13.80 -1.22 -3.52
C LYS A 62 13.63 0.25 -3.12
N LEU A 63 12.55 0.57 -2.41
CA LEU A 63 12.23 1.92 -1.97
C LEU A 63 13.25 2.36 -0.92
N ILE A 64 13.83 3.54 -1.11
CA ILE A 64 14.79 4.14 -0.17
C ILE A 64 14.17 5.23 0.73
N TYR A 65 13.01 5.75 0.34
CA TYR A 65 12.22 6.72 1.09
C TYR A 65 10.75 6.61 0.72
N LEU A 66 9.89 7.16 1.57
CA LEU A 66 8.47 7.36 1.30
C LEU A 66 8.19 8.84 1.02
N PRO A 67 7.47 9.19 -0.06
CA PRO A 67 7.21 10.58 -0.39
C PRO A 67 6.18 11.18 0.58
N LYS A 68 6.33 12.46 0.92
CA LYS A 68 5.42 13.20 1.81
C LYS A 68 3.97 13.25 1.31
N VAL A 69 3.74 13.02 0.02
CA VAL A 69 2.40 12.95 -0.57
C VAL A 69 1.53 11.84 0.05
N LEU A 70 2.13 10.78 0.61
CA LEU A 70 1.36 9.73 1.31
C LEU A 70 0.51 10.29 2.44
N CYS A 71 0.97 11.34 3.13
CA CYS A 71 0.22 12.01 4.20
C CYS A 71 -1.04 12.76 3.71
N ARG A 72 -1.22 12.91 2.39
CA ARG A 72 -2.43 13.49 1.80
C ARG A 72 -3.48 12.44 1.48
N LEU A 73 -3.14 11.15 1.58
CA LEU A 73 -4.09 10.05 1.42
C LEU A 73 -4.91 9.88 2.68
N ILE A 74 -5.85 10.78 2.92
CA ILE A 74 -6.66 10.86 4.15
C ILE A 74 -7.47 9.59 4.47
N LYS A 75 -7.66 8.70 3.49
CA LYS A 75 -8.37 7.42 3.64
C LYS A 75 -7.43 6.24 3.86
N LEU A 76 -6.11 6.44 3.75
CA LEU A 76 -5.12 5.37 3.89
C LEU A 76 -5.07 4.89 5.33
N LYS A 77 -5.48 3.65 5.54
CA LYS A 77 -5.48 2.99 6.85
C LYS A 77 -4.34 1.99 6.99
N MET A 78 -3.88 1.43 5.87
CA MET A 78 -2.90 0.36 5.85
C MET A 78 -1.79 0.65 4.84
N LEU A 79 -0.55 0.59 5.32
CA LEU A 79 0.65 0.74 4.50
C LEU A 79 1.66 -0.37 4.81
N VAL A 80 1.91 -1.25 3.85
CA VAL A 80 2.89 -2.34 4.01
C VAL A 80 4.09 -2.04 3.13
N VAL A 81 5.24 -1.75 3.73
CA VAL A 81 6.48 -1.39 3.03
C VAL A 81 7.66 -2.27 3.49
N SER A 82 7.38 -3.43 4.08
CA SER A 82 8.41 -4.34 4.59
C SER A 82 9.33 -4.88 3.48
N GLY A 83 10.60 -5.15 3.81
CA GLY A 83 11.56 -5.67 2.83
C GLY A 83 11.96 -4.65 1.76
N ASN A 84 12.09 -3.38 2.16
CA ASN A 84 12.62 -2.29 1.34
C ASN A 84 13.94 -1.77 1.93
N ASP A 85 14.48 -0.69 1.37
CA ASP A 85 15.73 -0.06 1.82
C ASP A 85 15.47 1.30 2.50
N ILE A 86 14.30 1.45 3.15
CA ILE A 86 13.86 2.71 3.77
C ILE A 86 14.67 2.98 5.04
N LYS A 87 15.26 4.17 5.12
CA LYS A 87 16.09 4.58 6.27
C LYS A 87 15.39 5.52 7.24
N ASN A 88 14.51 6.37 6.71
CA ASN A 88 13.81 7.40 7.47
C ASN A 88 12.36 7.47 7.02
N LEU A 89 11.49 7.88 7.94
CA LEU A 89 10.09 8.09 7.65
C LEU A 89 9.78 9.58 7.59
N PRO A 90 8.81 10.00 6.77
CA PRO A 90 8.26 11.33 6.92
C PRO A 90 7.55 11.40 8.28
N THR A 91 7.99 12.32 9.16
CA THR A 91 7.40 12.55 10.50
C THR A 91 5.88 12.73 10.47
N SER A 92 5.34 13.23 9.36
CA SER A 92 3.89 13.40 9.18
C SER A 92 3.12 12.07 9.03
N LEU A 93 3.78 10.98 8.64
CA LEU A 93 3.18 9.66 8.49
C LEU A 93 3.13 8.91 9.83
N THR A 94 4.10 9.16 10.72
CA THR A 94 4.10 8.63 12.08
C THR A 94 3.05 9.32 12.95
N THR A 95 2.62 10.54 12.61
CA THR A 95 1.57 11.27 13.34
C THR A 95 0.20 11.23 12.65
N ASP A 96 0.00 10.41 11.62
CA ASP A 96 -1.27 10.36 10.89
C ASP A 96 -2.34 9.59 11.68
N PRO A 97 -3.42 10.23 12.16
CA PRO A 97 -4.45 9.55 12.95
C PRO A 97 -5.29 8.54 12.14
N ASN A 98 -5.25 8.63 10.81
CA ASN A 98 -6.00 7.75 9.92
C ASN A 98 -5.25 6.47 9.62
N LEU A 99 -3.91 6.50 9.67
CA LEU A 99 -3.09 5.33 9.44
C LEU A 99 -3.16 4.41 10.66
N LYS A 100 -3.79 3.26 10.48
CA LYS A 100 -4.05 2.29 11.55
C LYS A 100 -3.01 1.18 11.60
N TYR A 101 -2.34 0.92 10.47
CA TYR A 101 -1.31 -0.09 10.41
C TYR A 101 -0.20 0.31 9.43
N ILE A 102 1.03 0.16 9.90
CA ILE A 102 2.22 0.28 9.06
C ILE A 102 3.17 -0.89 9.33
N ASP A 103 3.56 -1.61 8.28
CA ASP A 103 4.58 -2.65 8.35
C ASP A 103 5.88 -2.16 7.73
N LEU A 104 6.90 -2.00 8.57
CA LEU A 104 8.21 -1.50 8.21
C LEU A 104 9.32 -2.52 8.42
N ARG A 105 8.99 -3.75 8.80
CA ARG A 105 9.97 -4.81 9.05
C ARG A 105 10.89 -5.00 7.86
N GLU A 106 12.09 -5.50 8.10
CA GLU A 106 13.08 -5.72 7.04
C GLU A 106 13.41 -4.43 6.25
N ASN A 107 13.41 -3.28 6.91
CA ASN A 107 14.00 -2.03 6.42
C ASN A 107 15.17 -1.60 7.32
N PRO A 108 16.22 -0.97 6.79
CA PRO A 108 17.34 -0.43 7.56
C PRO A 108 16.99 0.92 8.21
N LEU A 109 15.92 0.97 9.01
CA LEU A 109 15.47 2.18 9.71
C LEU A 109 16.52 2.67 10.72
N ASP A 110 16.63 3.99 10.85
CA ASP A 110 17.34 4.60 11.98
C ASP A 110 16.62 4.22 13.30
N SER A 111 17.38 3.91 14.35
CA SER A 111 16.85 3.40 15.63
C SER A 111 15.87 4.38 16.29
N ARG A 112 15.97 5.67 15.96
CA ARG A 112 15.05 6.71 16.44
C ARG A 112 13.63 6.57 15.88
N GLU A 113 13.49 6.09 14.65
CA GLU A 113 12.19 5.87 14.02
C GLU A 113 11.49 4.65 14.64
N ASP A 114 12.26 3.63 15.02
CA ASP A 114 11.75 2.41 15.64
C ASP A 114 11.15 2.69 17.03
N GLU A 115 11.81 3.54 17.84
CA GLU A 115 11.29 4.02 19.12
C GLU A 115 9.97 4.79 18.96
N MET A 116 9.89 5.71 17.98
CA MET A 116 8.67 6.48 17.71
C MET A 116 7.48 5.61 17.28
N LEU A 117 7.73 4.54 16.52
CA LEU A 117 6.69 3.63 16.06
C LEU A 117 6.11 2.78 17.19
N SER A 118 6.92 2.43 18.19
CA SER A 118 6.46 1.68 19.35
C SER A 118 5.51 2.48 20.25
N GLU A 119 5.59 3.81 20.24
CA GLU A 119 4.70 4.69 21.02
C GLU A 119 3.33 4.92 20.36
N ILE A 120 3.18 4.67 19.06
CA ILE A 120 1.94 4.93 18.31
C ILE A 120 0.90 3.82 18.51
N PHE A 121 1.35 2.60 18.77
CA PHE A 121 0.47 1.45 18.99
C PHE A 121 0.32 1.22 20.50
N GLU A 122 -0.63 1.93 21.12
CA GLU A 122 -0.85 1.85 22.58
C GLU A 122 -1.50 0.51 23.03
N ASP A 123 -2.11 -0.27 22.11
CA ASP A 123 -2.67 -1.59 22.42
C ASP A 123 -2.40 -2.63 21.32
N ASP A 124 -1.69 -3.71 21.70
CA ASP A 124 -1.37 -4.83 20.82
C ASP A 124 -2.62 -5.66 20.46
N GLU A 125 -3.68 -5.66 21.26
CA GLU A 125 -4.91 -6.42 20.97
C GLU A 125 -5.75 -5.75 19.88
N GLU A 126 -6.02 -4.44 19.97
CA GLU A 126 -6.73 -3.68 18.92
C GLU A 126 -5.99 -3.76 17.59
N ARG A 127 -4.65 -3.70 17.64
CA ARG A 127 -3.79 -3.88 16.46
C ARG A 127 -3.98 -5.26 15.84
N GLN A 128 -3.94 -6.34 16.63
CA GLN A 128 -4.11 -7.70 16.15
C GLN A 128 -5.52 -7.97 15.60
N GLU A 129 -6.56 -7.41 16.22
CA GLU A 129 -7.93 -7.53 15.74
C GLU A 129 -8.11 -6.80 14.40
N PHE A 130 -7.61 -5.57 14.29
CA PHE A 130 -7.61 -4.81 13.04
C PHE A 130 -6.83 -5.52 11.93
N GLU A 131 -5.63 -6.04 12.24
CA GLU A 131 -4.84 -6.86 11.32
C GLU A 131 -5.61 -8.10 10.85
N ARG A 132 -6.29 -8.80 11.77
CA ARG A 132 -7.10 -9.99 11.46
C ARG A 132 -8.27 -9.65 10.55
N ASP A 133 -9.03 -8.61 10.88
CA ASP A 133 -10.20 -8.18 10.11
C ASP A 133 -9.81 -7.74 8.70
N LEU A 134 -8.66 -7.08 8.56
CA LEU A 134 -8.14 -6.67 7.25
C LEU A 134 -7.56 -7.82 6.45
N MET A 135 -6.83 -8.75 7.09
CA MET A 135 -6.39 -9.95 6.40
C MET A 135 -7.60 -10.76 5.95
N GLN A 136 -8.64 -10.85 6.77
CA GLN A 136 -9.89 -11.50 6.40
C GLN A 136 -10.58 -10.79 5.24
N MET A 137 -10.72 -9.46 5.28
CA MET A 137 -11.25 -8.66 4.17
C MET A 137 -10.41 -8.85 2.88
N TYR A 138 -9.08 -8.87 2.99
CA TYR A 138 -8.18 -9.11 1.85
C TYR A 138 -8.35 -10.52 1.28
N PHE A 139 -8.44 -11.55 2.12
CA PHE A 139 -8.69 -12.92 1.69
C PHE A 139 -10.09 -13.10 1.08
N GLU A 140 -11.10 -12.42 1.61
CA GLU A 140 -12.44 -12.38 1.04
C GLU A 140 -12.43 -11.68 -0.33
N ASP A 141 -11.65 -10.60 -0.48
CA ASP A 141 -11.43 -9.92 -1.76
C ASP A 141 -10.72 -10.86 -2.74
N LEU A 142 -9.66 -11.57 -2.32
CA LEU A 142 -8.93 -12.56 -3.13
C LEU A 142 -9.84 -13.71 -3.60
N LYS A 143 -10.62 -14.31 -2.70
CA LYS A 143 -11.60 -15.35 -3.06
C LYS A 143 -12.64 -14.81 -4.04
N GLY A 144 -13.07 -13.56 -3.85
CA GLY A 144 -13.95 -12.88 -4.79
C GLY A 144 -13.33 -12.62 -6.17
N ARG A 145 -11.99 -12.47 -6.27
CA ARG A 145 -11.27 -12.30 -7.55
C ARG A 145 -11.27 -13.57 -8.38
N GLU A 146 -11.22 -14.76 -7.76
CA GLU A 146 -11.29 -16.04 -8.47
C GLU A 146 -12.68 -16.34 -9.04
N MET A 147 -13.73 -15.71 -8.49
CA MET A 147 -15.13 -16.03 -8.80
C MET A 147 -15.84 -15.01 -9.72
N ALA A 148 -15.20 -13.89 -10.09
CA ALA A 148 -15.88 -12.77 -10.76
C ALA A 148 -15.82 -12.79 -12.30
N PRO A 149 -16.93 -12.47 -13.02
CA PRO A 149 -17.02 -12.51 -14.49
C PRO A 149 -16.34 -11.32 -15.17
N ALA A 150 -16.01 -11.45 -16.47
CA ALA A 150 -15.10 -10.62 -17.29
C ALA A 150 -15.29 -9.07 -17.39
N TYR A 151 -16.12 -8.43 -16.56
CA TYR A 151 -16.38 -6.98 -16.52
C TYR A 151 -16.15 -6.36 -15.13
N THR A 152 -15.14 -6.85 -14.40
CA THR A 152 -14.91 -6.62 -12.97
C THR A 152 -14.37 -5.23 -12.62
N THR A 153 -14.69 -4.75 -11.40
CA THR A 153 -14.03 -3.62 -10.71
C THR A 153 -12.66 -3.99 -10.13
N ARG A 154 -12.11 -5.16 -10.50
CA ARG A 154 -10.88 -5.74 -9.95
C ARG A 154 -10.03 -6.32 -11.06
N VAL A 155 -8.75 -5.99 -11.11
CA VAL A 155 -7.83 -6.49 -12.15
C VAL A 155 -6.53 -6.93 -11.50
N SER A 156 -6.01 -8.09 -11.93
CA SER A 156 -4.65 -8.55 -11.63
C SER A 156 -3.85 -8.60 -12.93
N LEU A 157 -2.64 -8.05 -12.91
CA LEU A 157 -1.72 -8.08 -14.05
C LEU A 157 -0.41 -8.71 -13.59
N SER A 158 -0.03 -9.82 -14.20
CA SER A 158 1.28 -10.45 -14.01
C SER A 158 2.03 -10.56 -15.33
N LEU A 159 3.27 -10.10 -15.35
CA LEU A 159 4.21 -10.26 -16.44
C LEU A 159 4.87 -11.63 -16.30
N GLN A 160 4.42 -12.61 -17.07
CA GLN A 160 5.15 -13.86 -17.26
C GLN A 160 6.31 -13.59 -18.22
N LEU A 161 7.55 -13.70 -17.72
CA LEU A 161 8.78 -13.71 -18.53
C LEU A 161 9.34 -15.13 -18.58
#